data_AF-A0A2E7D7H6-F1
#
_entry.id   AF-A0A2E7D7H6-F1
#
_cell.length_a   1.000
_cell.length_b   1.000
_cell.length_c   1.000
_cell.angle_alpha   90.00
_cell.angle_beta   90.00
_cell.angle_gamma   90.00
#
_symmetry.space_group_name_H-M   'P 1'
#
loop_
_entity.id
_entity.type
_entity.pdbx_description
1 polymer ?
#
loop_
_entity_poly.entity_id
_entity_poly.type
_entity_poly.pdbx_seq_one_letter_code
_entity_poly.pdbx_strand_id
1 'polypeptide(L)'
;MADQRDRLLQGNIRQSESDEGAILDNQVRRLKVVTQALWQIVRDKLDISEEDLIAAVRDLETDQQQGAPTKRCYDCSKENNPKQLKCLYCGGELARLTAFDELG
;
A
#
# COMPACT_ATOMS: atom_id res chain seq x y z
N MET A 1 -5.64 -30.63 -38.44
CA MET A 1 -5.44 -30.99 -37.02
C MET A 1 -4.69 -29.92 -36.19
N ALA A 2 -4.05 -28.90 -36.80
CA ALA A 2 -3.42 -27.79 -36.05
C ALA A 2 -4.44 -26.73 -35.53
N ASP A 3 -5.48 -26.45 -36.33
CA ASP A 3 -6.49 -25.41 -36.08
C ASP A 3 -7.33 -25.65 -34.80
N GLN A 4 -7.56 -26.90 -34.41
CA GLN A 4 -8.34 -27.21 -33.20
C GLN A 4 -7.52 -27.08 -31.90
N ARG A 5 -6.19 -27.27 -31.95
CA ARG A 5 -5.32 -27.03 -30.79
C ARG A 5 -5.15 -25.53 -30.52
N ASP A 6 -4.99 -24.73 -31.57
CA ASP A 6 -4.86 -23.27 -31.42
C ASP A 6 -6.12 -22.62 -30.83
N ARG A 7 -7.31 -23.05 -31.24
CA ARG A 7 -8.57 -22.52 -30.67
C ARG A 7 -8.75 -22.87 -29.20
N LEU A 8 -8.35 -24.07 -28.76
CA LEU A 8 -8.43 -24.48 -27.36
C LEU A 8 -7.42 -23.72 -26.49
N LEU A 9 -6.21 -23.48 -27.01
CA LEU A 9 -5.21 -22.67 -26.31
C LEU A 9 -5.65 -21.20 -26.20
N GLN A 10 -6.20 -20.62 -27.27
CA GLN A 10 -6.75 -19.25 -27.25
C GLN A 10 -7.96 -19.10 -26.31
N GLY A 11 -8.80 -20.13 -26.19
CA GLY A 11 -9.90 -20.16 -25.22
C GLY A 11 -9.41 -20.19 -23.77
N ASN A 12 -8.40 -21.03 -23.48
CA ASN A 12 -7.84 -21.16 -22.14
C ASN A 12 -7.11 -19.88 -21.67
N ILE A 13 -6.38 -19.20 -22.56
CA ILE A 13 -5.67 -17.95 -22.23
C ILE A 13 -6.67 -16.84 -21.87
N ARG A 14 -7.76 -16.70 -22.64
CA ARG A 14 -8.80 -15.70 -22.38
C ARG A 14 -9.59 -15.99 -21.10
N GLN A 15 -9.81 -17.27 -20.79
CA GLN A 15 -10.46 -17.68 -19.54
C GLN A 15 -9.57 -17.39 -18.33
N SER A 16 -8.27 -17.71 -18.38
CA SER A 16 -7.36 -17.43 -17.26
C SER A 16 -7.19 -15.94 -16.96
N GLU A 17 -7.10 -15.09 -18.00
CA GLU A 17 -7.01 -13.63 -17.82
C GLU A 17 -8.30 -13.05 -17.21
N SER A 18 -9.47 -13.61 -17.54
CA SER A 18 -10.75 -13.17 -17.00
C SER A 18 -10.91 -13.56 -15.53
N ASP A 19 -10.45 -14.76 -15.15
CA ASP A 19 -10.52 -15.26 -13.78
C ASP A 19 -9.59 -14.47 -12.84
N GLU A 20 -8.39 -14.11 -13.31
CA GLU A 20 -7.45 -13.30 -12.54
C GLU A 20 -7.98 -11.88 -12.30
N GLY A 21 -8.55 -11.24 -13.32
CA GLY A 21 -9.22 -9.95 -13.19
C GLY A 21 -10.39 -9.98 -12.20
N ALA A 22 -11.21 -11.02 -12.24
CA ALA A 22 -12.34 -11.20 -11.32
C ALA A 22 -11.89 -11.40 -9.86
N ILE A 23 -10.77 -12.08 -9.64
CA ILE A 23 -10.18 -12.27 -8.30
C ILE A 23 -9.66 -10.94 -7.76
N LEU A 24 -8.90 -10.19 -8.57
CA LEU A 24 -8.37 -8.87 -8.22
C LEU A 24 -9.50 -7.89 -7.88
N ASP A 25 -10.55 -7.82 -8.70
CA ASP A 25 -11.71 -6.97 -8.44
C ASP A 25 -12.43 -7.31 -7.13
N ASN A 26 -12.51 -8.61 -6.80
CA ASN A 26 -13.09 -9.04 -5.53
C ASN A 26 -12.22 -8.64 -4.34
N GLN A 27 -10.90 -8.79 -4.44
CA GLN A 27 -9.96 -8.35 -3.40
C GLN A 27 -10.04 -6.85 -3.18
N VAL A 28 -10.05 -6.04 -4.25
CA VAL A 28 -10.18 -4.59 -4.18
C VAL A 28 -11.53 -4.18 -3.57
N ARG A 29 -12.62 -4.82 -4.00
CA ARG A 29 -13.95 -4.58 -3.42
C ARG A 29 -13.97 -4.88 -1.92
N ARG A 30 -13.38 -6.00 -1.50
CA ARG A 30 -13.31 -6.37 -0.09
C ARG A 30 -12.46 -5.39 0.71
N LEU A 31 -11.30 -4.98 0.18
CA LEU A 31 -10.43 -3.99 0.81
C LEU A 31 -11.18 -2.66 0.99
N LYS A 32 -11.91 -2.20 -0.03
CA LYS A 32 -12.73 -0.99 0.05
C LYS A 32 -13.73 -1.05 1.20
N VAL A 33 -14.45 -2.15 1.36
CA VAL A 33 -15.41 -2.33 2.46
C VAL A 33 -14.71 -2.30 3.82
N VAL A 34 -13.56 -2.93 3.95
CA VAL A 34 -12.78 -2.92 5.19
C VAL A 34 -12.31 -1.49 5.51
N THR A 35 -11.75 -0.78 4.55
CA THR A 35 -11.30 0.61 4.74
C THR A 35 -12.46 1.54 5.10
N GLN A 36 -13.64 1.34 4.50
CA GLN A 36 -14.85 2.08 4.88
C GLN A 36 -15.29 1.79 6.32
N ALA A 37 -15.24 0.53 6.74
CA ALA A 37 -15.56 0.15 8.13
C ALA A 37 -14.54 0.72 9.12
N LEU A 38 -13.25 0.71 8.78
CA LEU A 38 -12.20 1.34 9.59
C LEU A 38 -12.43 2.84 9.71
N TRP A 39 -12.72 3.52 8.59
CA TRP A 39 -13.04 4.96 8.60
C TRP A 39 -14.22 5.27 9.51
N GLN A 40 -15.30 4.50 9.42
CA GLN A 40 -16.47 4.66 10.25
C GLN A 40 -16.11 4.59 11.75
N ILE A 41 -15.32 3.59 12.14
CA ILE A 41 -14.86 3.42 13.53
C ILE A 41 -14.00 4.60 13.99
N VAL A 42 -13.04 5.03 13.15
CA VAL A 42 -12.13 6.13 13.50
C VAL A 42 -12.90 7.44 13.62
N ARG A 43 -13.79 7.75 12.66
CA ARG A 43 -14.66 8.92 12.68
C ARG A 43 -15.49 8.98 13.95
N ASP A 44 -16.17 7.87 14.28
CA ASP A 44 -17.06 7.81 15.45
C ASP A 44 -16.30 7.93 16.78
N LYS A 45 -15.01 7.61 16.80
CA LYS A 45 -14.17 7.66 18.02
C LYS A 45 -13.39 8.97 18.16
N LEU A 46 -13.05 9.63 17.07
CA LEU A 46 -12.14 10.78 17.05
C LEU A 46 -12.79 12.09 16.56
N ASP A 47 -14.07 12.06 16.14
CA ASP A 47 -14.83 13.23 15.65
C ASP A 47 -14.11 13.99 14.53
N ILE A 48 -13.47 13.23 13.64
CA ILE A 48 -12.72 13.76 12.49
C ILE A 48 -13.63 13.91 11.27
N SER A 49 -13.33 14.89 10.42
CA SER A 49 -14.14 15.22 9.26
C SER A 49 -13.76 14.38 8.02
N GLU A 50 -14.66 14.32 7.03
CA GLU A 50 -14.35 13.68 5.74
C GLU A 50 -13.23 14.43 5.02
N GLU A 51 -13.13 15.75 5.21
CA GLU A 51 -12.06 16.59 4.69
C GLU A 51 -10.69 16.18 5.23
N ASP A 52 -10.61 15.80 6.51
CA ASP A 52 -9.36 15.30 7.13
C ASP A 52 -8.90 13.99 6.49
N LEU A 53 -9.84 13.09 6.19
CA LEU A 53 -9.54 11.86 5.45
C LEU A 53 -8.99 12.16 4.06
N ILE A 54 -9.65 13.05 3.33
CA ILE A 54 -9.24 13.42 1.96
C ILE A 54 -7.85 14.04 1.98
N ALA A 55 -7.54 14.89 2.96
CA ALA A 55 -6.21 15.47 3.13
C ALA A 55 -5.17 14.38 3.40
N ALA A 56 -5.42 13.47 4.35
CA ALA A 56 -4.51 12.39 4.68
C ALA A 56 -4.24 11.44 3.50
N VAL A 57 -5.26 11.14 2.69
CA VAL A 57 -5.08 10.33 1.46
C VAL A 57 -4.19 11.05 0.46
N ARG A 58 -4.40 12.36 0.23
CA ARG A 58 -3.58 13.15 -0.69
C ARG A 58 -2.12 13.23 -0.26
N ASP A 59 -1.89 13.37 1.04
CA ASP A 59 -0.54 13.40 1.61
C ASP A 59 0.18 12.07 1.36
N LEU A 60 -0.50 10.94 1.59
CA LEU A 60 0.04 9.61 1.33
C LEU A 60 0.31 9.35 -0.17
N GLU A 61 -0.59 9.79 -1.06
CA GLU A 61 -0.38 9.68 -2.52
C GLU A 61 0.82 10.53 -2.97
N THR A 62 1.01 11.71 -2.37
CA THR A 62 2.14 12.59 -2.65
C THR A 62 3.45 11.99 -2.18
N ASP A 63 3.49 11.42 -0.96
CA ASP A 63 4.67 10.75 -0.42
C ASP A 63 5.09 9.53 -1.26
N GLN A 64 4.13 8.77 -1.80
CA GLN A 64 4.43 7.65 -2.70
C GLN A 64 5.03 8.11 -4.04
N GLN A 65 4.66 9.29 -4.53
CA GLN A 65 5.17 9.85 -5.79
C GLN A 65 6.56 10.47 -5.66
N GLN A 66 6.94 10.95 -4.47
CA GLN A 66 8.23 11.62 -4.24
C GLN A 66 9.38 10.66 -3.91
N GLY A 67 9.12 9.35 -3.85
CA GLY A 67 10.09 8.35 -3.40
C GLY A 67 10.24 8.38 -1.88
N ALA A 68 10.56 7.22 -1.28
CA ALA A 68 10.58 7.07 0.18
C ALA A 68 11.36 8.21 0.86
N PRO A 69 10.72 9.03 1.73
CA PRO A 69 11.36 10.19 2.32
C PRO A 69 12.57 9.75 3.14
N THR A 70 13.67 10.49 3.05
CA THR A 70 14.86 10.21 3.86
C THR A 70 14.48 10.28 5.34
N LYS A 71 14.81 9.21 6.09
CA LYS A 71 14.50 9.16 7.54
C LYS A 71 15.44 10.11 8.26
N ARG A 72 14.90 11.12 8.96
CA ARG A 72 15.69 12.00 9.80
C ARG A 72 15.90 11.37 11.17
N CYS A 73 17.15 11.28 11.62
CA CYS A 73 17.47 10.71 12.93
C CYS A 73 16.99 11.61 14.07
N TYR A 74 16.28 11.05 15.06
CA TYR A 74 15.83 11.80 16.24
C TYR A 74 17.00 12.28 17.12
N ASP A 75 18.09 11.50 17.21
CA ASP A 75 19.21 11.81 18.10
C ASP A 75 20.20 12.82 17.49
N CYS A 76 20.53 12.68 16.19
CA CYS A 76 21.56 13.49 15.55
C CYS A 76 21.05 14.38 14.41
N SER A 77 19.73 14.36 14.14
CA SER A 77 19.06 15.18 13.11
C SER A 77 19.57 15.03 11.67
N LYS A 78 20.43 14.05 11.40
CA LYS A 78 20.96 13.77 10.05
C LYS A 78 19.99 12.91 9.25
N GLU A 79 19.99 13.14 7.95
CA GLU A 79 19.22 12.37 6.98
C GLU A 79 19.87 11.01 6.72
N ASN A 80 19.06 9.97 6.76
CA ASN A 80 19.48 8.59 6.54
C ASN A 80 18.64 7.96 5.44
N ASN A 81 19.19 6.89 4.86
CA ASN A 81 18.46 6.08 3.89
C ASN A 81 17.21 5.47 4.58
N PRO A 82 16.02 5.56 3.96
CA PRO A 82 14.76 5.08 4.54
C PRO A 82 14.75 3.59 4.90
N LYS A 83 15.61 2.77 4.28
CA LYS A 83 15.74 1.34 4.58
C LYS A 83 16.54 1.02 5.84
N GLN A 84 17.20 2.01 6.45
CA GLN A 84 18.05 1.78 7.63
C GLN A 84 17.23 1.84 8.92
N LEU A 85 17.44 0.86 9.79
CA LEU A 85 16.85 0.81 11.13
C LEU A 85 17.66 1.62 12.15
N LYS A 86 18.96 1.79 11.90
CA LYS A 86 19.90 2.53 12.75
C LYS A 86 20.57 3.65 11.98
N CYS A 87 20.84 4.76 12.66
CA CYS A 87 21.50 5.92 12.12
C CYS A 87 22.93 5.59 11.75
N LEU A 88 23.30 5.88 10.51
CA LEU A 88 24.65 5.65 9.99
C LEU A 88 25.69 6.56 10.66
N TYR A 89 25.24 7.62 11.33
CA TYR A 89 26.10 8.64 11.93
C TYR A 89 26.27 8.49 13.44
N CYS A 90 25.16 8.32 14.18
CA CYS A 90 25.19 8.25 15.65
C CYS A 90 24.82 6.88 16.20
N GLY A 91 24.35 5.94 15.36
CA GLY A 91 23.90 4.62 15.80
C GLY A 91 22.50 4.58 16.44
N GLY A 92 21.85 5.73 16.64
CA GLY A 92 20.49 5.83 17.20
C GLY A 92 19.41 5.24 16.29
N GLU A 93 18.26 4.85 16.84
CA GLU A 93 17.17 4.24 16.05
C GLU A 93 16.48 5.28 15.15
N LEU A 94 16.23 4.92 13.88
CA LEU A 94 15.70 5.85 12.87
C LEU A 94 14.18 5.76 12.67
N ALA A 95 13.56 4.62 12.97
CA ALA A 95 12.14 4.45 12.81
C ALA A 95 11.61 3.33 13.71
N ARG A 96 10.42 3.55 14.26
CA ARG A 96 9.51 2.46 14.60
C ARG A 96 9.07 1.83 13.29
N LEU A 97 9.25 0.53 13.15
CA LEU A 97 8.60 -0.26 12.10
C LEU A 97 7.10 0.04 12.18
N THR A 98 6.51 0.44 11.05
CA THR A 98 5.04 0.50 10.99
C THR A 98 4.51 -0.92 10.80
N ALA A 99 3.26 -1.16 11.17
CA ALA A 99 2.63 -2.47 10.97
C ALA A 99 2.65 -2.94 9.50
N PHE A 100 2.82 -2.01 8.55
CA PHE A 100 2.92 -2.30 7.13
C PHE A 100 4.34 -2.66 6.68
N ASP A 101 5.38 -2.29 7.44
CA ASP A 101 6.77 -2.66 7.17
C ASP A 101 7.10 -4.08 7.67
N GLU A 102 6.40 -4.56 8.70
CA GLU A 102 6.64 -5.90 9.29
C GLU A 102 5.98 -7.05 8.53
N LEU A 103 4.94 -6.75 7.73
CA LEU A 103 4.12 -7.75 7.02
C LEU A 103 4.42 -7.82 5.50
N GLY A 104 5.41 -7.06 5.02
CA GLY A 104 5.83 -6.99 3.62
C GLY A 104 6.93 -7.98 3.24
#